data_AF-A0A8H6A6G1-F1
#
_entry.id   AF-A0A8H6A6G1-F1
#
_cell.length_a   1.000
_cell.length_b   1.000
_cell.length_c   1.000
_cell.angle_alpha   90.00
_cell.angle_beta   90.00
_cell.angle_gamma   90.00
#
_symmetry.space_group_name_H-M   'P 1'
#
loop_
_entity.id
_entity.type
_entity.pdbx_description
1 polymer ?
#
loop_
_entity_poly.entity_id
_entity_poly.type
_entity_poly.pdbx_seq_one_letter_code
_entity_poly.pdbx_strand_id
1 'polypeptide(L)'
;MSHESDIRRSKRMLLLLYLTAFLFFLGENIQQAPRTQIYETIICHRILPWNSNDPLARDRCKSKAVQEELAFLKGTERLLAVLPTILVIPWSIFAERYGRCLSLKLALLGVLCEEAWSCLICWFSDSAPIRLILLAPLFEVIGGGPAIISTIIHLLAAEVTTAETRTSTFFVIRAMAIAAAILAQLVSSFLMTRNVWVPWLLGLLCILLSVFAVPFAPNPSTEDSLDENTVLDPGQHSAHGMGTVNQDNGSLGNKHASIQSRLVLVVEQLHEGARVVYGNFSLTVLLAMSFLGELCEDSLAMILLLYISKRYSWEFAQANFLWALGEAVQFVFLIILLPQISTMLLARLRMNAYTADFTISIASATILCLGSFLLGLGVSIPVAIIGMPSFYFISQNYL
;
A
#
# COMPACT_ATOMS: atom_id res chain seq x y z
N MET A 1 34.66 20.26 -2.03
CA MET A 1 33.60 20.74 -2.96
C MET A 1 32.75 19.58 -3.50
N SER A 2 33.34 18.45 -3.89
CA SER A 2 32.61 17.22 -4.30
C SER A 2 31.73 16.61 -3.19
N HIS A 3 32.26 16.50 -1.97
CA HIS A 3 31.53 15.89 -0.85
C HIS A 3 30.28 16.70 -0.43
N GLU A 4 30.29 18.01 -0.63
CA GLU A 4 29.15 18.88 -0.28
C GLU A 4 28.09 18.91 -1.38
N SER A 5 28.50 18.77 -2.65
CA SER A 5 27.56 18.56 -3.76
C SER A 5 26.85 17.22 -3.68
N ASP A 6 27.52 16.15 -3.25
CA ASP A 6 26.91 14.82 -3.11
C ASP A 6 25.90 14.76 -1.95
N ILE A 7 26.21 15.39 -0.81
CA ILE A 7 25.26 15.51 0.30
C ILE A 7 24.02 16.31 -0.13
N ARG A 8 24.20 17.41 -0.88
CA ARG A 8 23.08 18.23 -1.38
C ARG A 8 22.21 17.46 -2.37
N ARG A 9 22.83 16.63 -3.22
CA ARG A 9 22.14 15.77 -4.20
C ARG A 9 21.34 14.66 -3.51
N SER A 10 21.93 13.98 -2.53
CA SER A 10 21.28 12.96 -1.70
C SER A 10 20.06 13.52 -0.94
N LYS A 11 20.22 14.67 -0.26
CA LYS A 11 19.10 15.33 0.44
C LYS A 11 17.96 15.74 -0.51
N ARG A 12 18.29 16.26 -1.70
CA ARG A 12 17.28 16.60 -2.71
C ARG A 12 16.55 15.36 -3.23
N MET A 13 17.27 14.27 -3.45
CA MET A 13 16.67 13.00 -3.89
C MET A 13 15.72 12.43 -2.83
N LEU A 14 16.14 12.45 -1.56
CA LEU A 14 15.31 12.01 -0.44
C LEU A 14 14.04 12.87 -0.27
N LEU A 15 14.17 14.19 -0.39
CA LEU A 15 13.01 15.09 -0.32
C LEU A 15 12.01 14.87 -1.46
N LEU A 16 12.50 14.66 -2.68
CA LEU A 16 11.64 14.33 -3.83
C LEU A 16 10.98 12.96 -3.66
N LEU A 17 11.69 11.99 -3.09
CA LEU A 17 11.14 10.67 -2.78
C LEU A 17 10.02 10.76 -1.74
N TYR A 18 10.23 11.54 -0.67
CA TYR A 18 9.22 11.81 0.35
C TYR A 18 7.99 12.51 -0.24
N LEU A 19 8.19 13.52 -1.08
CA LEU A 19 7.11 14.22 -1.77
C LEU A 19 6.33 13.26 -2.69
N THR A 20 7.03 12.40 -3.43
CA THR A 20 6.42 11.39 -4.31
C THR A 20 5.55 10.43 -3.51
N ALA A 21 6.11 9.86 -2.43
CA ALA A 21 5.39 8.94 -1.56
C ALA A 21 4.14 9.60 -0.95
N PHE A 22 4.29 10.81 -0.40
CA PHE A 22 3.19 11.55 0.22
C PHE A 22 2.06 11.84 -0.79
N LEU A 23 2.39 12.35 -1.98
CA LEU A 23 1.41 12.65 -3.02
C LEU A 23 0.69 11.39 -3.53
N PHE A 24 1.41 10.29 -3.69
CA PHE A 24 0.84 9.01 -4.07
C PHE A 24 -0.16 8.51 -3.03
N PHE A 25 0.25 8.37 -1.76
CA PHE A 25 -0.65 7.88 -0.70
C PHE A 25 -1.84 8.82 -0.47
N LEU A 26 -1.63 10.14 -0.55
CA LEU A 26 -2.72 11.12 -0.46
C LEU A 26 -3.73 10.95 -1.59
N GLY A 27 -3.25 10.81 -2.84
CA GLY A 27 -4.10 10.69 -4.02
C GLY A 27 -4.86 9.37 -4.10
N GLU A 28 -4.23 8.27 -3.69
CA GLU A 28 -4.87 6.96 -3.64
C GLU A 28 -5.98 6.90 -2.57
N ASN A 29 -5.74 7.45 -1.39
CA ASN A 29 -6.70 7.39 -0.28
C ASN A 29 -7.90 8.34 -0.45
N ILE A 30 -7.71 9.51 -1.08
CA ILE A 30 -8.77 10.53 -1.16
C ILE A 30 -9.94 10.09 -2.04
N GLN A 31 -9.67 9.24 -3.04
CA GLN A 31 -10.64 8.84 -4.06
C GLN A 31 -11.45 7.57 -3.72
N GLN A 32 -11.02 6.74 -2.76
CA GLN A 32 -11.65 5.43 -2.45
C GLN A 32 -13.15 5.54 -2.10
N ALA A 33 -13.49 6.39 -1.12
CA ALA A 33 -14.88 6.61 -0.68
C ALA A 33 -15.77 7.25 -1.76
N PRO A 34 -15.38 8.36 -2.41
CA PRO A 34 -16.20 8.99 -3.45
C PRO A 34 -16.38 8.11 -4.69
N ARG A 35 -15.34 7.36 -5.10
CA ARG A 35 -15.44 6.33 -6.16
C ARG A 35 -16.55 5.33 -5.84
N THR A 36 -16.57 4.83 -4.60
CA THR A 36 -17.60 3.88 -4.13
C THR A 36 -19.00 4.49 -4.11
N GLN A 37 -19.14 5.75 -3.67
CA GLN A 37 -20.44 6.45 -3.67
C GLN A 37 -20.96 6.70 -5.10
N ILE A 38 -20.08 7.02 -6.05
CA ILE A 38 -20.46 7.21 -7.45
C ILE A 38 -20.93 5.88 -8.04
N TYR A 39 -20.23 4.77 -7.76
CA TYR A 39 -20.67 3.44 -8.20
C TYR A 39 -22.07 3.11 -7.67
N GLU A 40 -22.32 3.33 -6.37
CA GLU A 40 -23.64 3.14 -5.78
C GLU A 40 -24.70 3.96 -6.51
N THR A 41 -24.42 5.23 -6.77
CA THR A 41 -25.37 6.16 -7.39
C THR A 41 -25.72 5.72 -8.82
N ILE A 42 -24.73 5.30 -9.61
CA ILE A 42 -24.91 4.81 -10.98
C ILE A 42 -25.72 3.50 -10.98
N ILE A 43 -25.36 2.55 -10.12
CA ILE A 43 -26.07 1.26 -10.01
C ILE A 43 -27.52 1.49 -9.57
N CYS A 44 -27.73 2.37 -8.60
CA CYS A 44 -29.05 2.72 -8.08
C CYS A 44 -29.96 3.28 -9.18
N HIS A 45 -29.49 4.25 -9.97
CA HIS A 45 -30.27 4.82 -11.08
C HIS A 45 -30.64 3.77 -12.14
N ARG A 46 -29.78 2.77 -12.36
CA ARG A 46 -30.01 1.72 -13.34
C ARG A 46 -31.04 0.68 -12.89
N ILE A 47 -31.00 0.28 -11.62
CA ILE A 47 -31.89 -0.75 -11.05
C ILE A 47 -33.26 -0.16 -10.70
N LEU A 48 -33.28 1.08 -10.20
CA LEU A 48 -34.45 1.75 -9.67
C LEU A 48 -34.70 3.05 -10.46
N PRO A 49 -35.34 2.97 -11.64
CA PRO A 49 -35.70 4.18 -12.40
C PRO A 49 -36.63 5.08 -11.58
N TRP A 50 -36.44 6.39 -11.72
CA TRP A 50 -37.13 7.38 -10.90
C TRP A 50 -38.63 7.37 -11.18
N ASN A 51 -39.45 7.07 -10.17
CA ASN A 51 -40.90 7.28 -10.20
C ASN A 51 -41.25 8.34 -9.14
N SER A 52 -42.10 9.29 -9.51
CA SER A 52 -42.43 10.51 -8.75
C SER A 52 -43.05 10.28 -7.36
N ASN A 53 -43.43 9.05 -7.02
CA ASN A 53 -44.22 8.70 -5.84
C ASN A 53 -43.45 7.91 -4.76
N ASP A 54 -42.14 7.71 -4.93
CA ASP A 54 -41.33 6.89 -4.03
C ASP A 54 -40.71 7.69 -2.88
N PRO A 55 -40.40 7.03 -1.74
CA PRO A 55 -39.81 7.67 -0.57
C PRO A 55 -38.47 8.36 -0.88
N LEU A 56 -38.04 9.22 0.04
CA LEU A 56 -36.80 10.03 0.00
C LEU A 56 -35.67 9.28 -0.73
N ALA A 57 -35.22 9.82 -1.88
CA ALA A 57 -34.35 9.16 -2.85
C ALA A 57 -33.06 8.51 -2.27
N ARG A 58 -32.66 8.93 -1.07
CA ARG A 58 -31.45 8.52 -0.36
C ARG A 58 -31.53 7.10 0.23
N ASP A 59 -32.70 6.67 0.75
CA ASP A 59 -32.86 5.33 1.33
C ASP A 59 -33.04 4.25 0.25
N ARG A 60 -33.50 4.65 -0.94
CA ARG A 60 -33.74 3.74 -2.08
C ARG A 60 -32.44 3.07 -2.56
N CYS A 61 -31.34 3.80 -2.57
CA CYS A 61 -30.02 3.29 -3.01
C CYS A 61 -29.37 2.35 -1.99
N LYS A 62 -29.89 2.29 -0.76
CA LYS A 62 -29.45 1.32 0.27
C LYS A 62 -30.18 -0.03 0.18
N SER A 63 -31.03 -0.23 -0.83
CA SER A 63 -31.71 -1.50 -1.05
C SER A 63 -30.73 -2.67 -1.23
N LYS A 64 -31.15 -3.88 -0.83
CA LYS A 64 -30.31 -5.09 -0.87
C LYS A 64 -29.73 -5.34 -2.26
N ALA A 65 -30.52 -5.16 -3.32
CA ALA A 65 -30.11 -5.39 -4.70
C ALA A 65 -28.97 -4.45 -5.14
N VAL A 66 -29.05 -3.16 -4.81
CA VAL A 66 -28.00 -2.19 -5.16
C VAL A 66 -26.70 -2.50 -4.41
N GLN A 67 -26.79 -2.79 -3.11
CA GLN A 67 -25.61 -3.11 -2.29
C GLN A 67 -24.93 -4.41 -2.71
N GLU A 68 -25.71 -5.41 -3.15
CA GLU A 68 -25.18 -6.69 -3.63
C GLU A 68 -24.42 -6.54 -4.94
N GLU A 69 -24.98 -5.82 -5.92
CA GLU A 69 -24.28 -5.49 -7.18
C GLU A 69 -23.04 -4.63 -6.94
N LEU A 70 -23.11 -3.64 -6.03
CA LEU A 70 -21.97 -2.82 -5.65
C LEU A 70 -20.85 -3.66 -5.04
N ALA A 71 -21.19 -4.55 -4.08
CA ALA A 71 -20.24 -5.45 -3.45
C ALA A 71 -19.64 -6.43 -4.45
N PHE A 72 -20.43 -6.97 -5.37
CA PHE A 72 -19.96 -7.84 -6.44
C PHE A 72 -18.97 -7.13 -7.37
N LEU A 73 -19.31 -5.92 -7.83
CA LEU A 73 -18.47 -5.13 -8.72
C LEU A 73 -17.12 -4.80 -8.06
N LYS A 74 -17.15 -4.26 -6.84
CA LYS A 74 -15.94 -3.91 -6.10
C LYS A 74 -15.11 -5.13 -5.68
N GLY A 75 -15.76 -6.24 -5.34
CA GLY A 75 -15.09 -7.51 -5.07
C GLY A 75 -14.36 -8.03 -6.31
N THR A 76 -15.01 -7.95 -7.48
CA THR A 76 -14.39 -8.35 -8.75
C THR A 76 -13.23 -7.45 -9.15
N GLU A 77 -13.36 -6.13 -8.95
CA GLU A 77 -12.27 -5.15 -9.15
C GLU A 77 -11.02 -5.53 -8.34
N ARG A 78 -11.18 -5.84 -7.05
CA ARG A 78 -10.10 -6.32 -6.17
C ARG A 78 -9.49 -7.65 -6.63
N LEU A 79 -10.30 -8.61 -7.06
CA LEU A 79 -9.78 -9.89 -7.57
C LEU A 79 -8.92 -9.70 -8.83
N LEU A 80 -9.31 -8.78 -9.71
CA LEU A 80 -8.55 -8.47 -10.92
C LEU A 80 -7.27 -7.67 -10.60
N ALA A 81 -7.25 -6.88 -9.53
CA ALA A 81 -6.06 -6.19 -9.03
C ALA A 81 -4.96 -7.14 -8.50
N VAL A 82 -5.24 -8.45 -8.35
CA VAL A 82 -4.19 -9.44 -8.06
C VAL A 82 -3.26 -9.65 -9.25
N LEU A 83 -3.74 -9.47 -10.49
CA LEU A 83 -2.96 -9.73 -11.71
C LEU A 83 -1.69 -8.85 -11.79
N PRO A 84 -1.76 -7.52 -11.60
CA PRO A 84 -0.57 -6.66 -11.57
C PRO A 84 0.40 -7.02 -10.42
N THR A 85 -0.11 -7.40 -9.24
CA THR A 85 0.71 -7.73 -8.07
C THR A 85 1.61 -8.95 -8.31
N ILE A 86 1.16 -9.95 -9.07
CA ILE A 86 2.01 -11.09 -9.45
C ILE A 86 3.20 -10.64 -10.32
N LEU A 87 3.05 -9.54 -11.06
CA LEU A 87 4.10 -8.98 -11.92
C LEU A 87 5.15 -8.18 -11.16
N VAL A 88 5.05 -8.07 -9.83
CA VAL A 88 6.05 -7.38 -8.99
C VAL A 88 7.46 -7.95 -9.17
N ILE A 89 7.62 -9.26 -9.29
CA ILE A 89 8.96 -9.87 -9.47
C ILE A 89 9.58 -9.47 -10.83
N PRO A 90 8.91 -9.68 -11.98
CA PRO A 90 9.40 -9.19 -13.26
C PRO A 90 9.73 -7.69 -13.28
N TRP A 91 8.86 -6.85 -12.70
CA TRP A 91 9.05 -5.41 -12.67
C TRP A 91 10.19 -4.97 -11.74
N SER A 92 10.45 -5.71 -10.67
CA SER A 92 11.62 -5.49 -9.81
C SER A 92 12.92 -5.78 -10.56
N ILE A 93 12.97 -6.85 -11.36
CA ILE A 93 14.12 -7.16 -12.24
C ILE A 93 14.27 -6.08 -13.33
N PHE A 94 13.17 -5.59 -13.89
CA PHE A 94 13.18 -4.48 -14.84
C PHE A 94 13.79 -3.22 -14.21
N ALA A 95 13.42 -2.90 -12.97
CA ALA A 95 13.94 -1.74 -12.24
C ALA A 95 15.47 -1.81 -12.02
N GLU A 96 16.02 -2.99 -11.74
CA GLU A 96 17.46 -3.18 -11.63
C GLU A 96 18.18 -2.94 -12.97
N ARG A 97 17.56 -3.32 -14.09
CA ARG A 97 18.17 -3.26 -15.41
C ARG A 97 18.06 -1.89 -16.09
N TYR A 98 16.90 -1.27 -16.01
CA TYR A 98 16.58 -0.03 -16.73
C TYR A 98 16.52 1.20 -15.83
N GLY A 99 16.66 1.01 -14.52
CA GLY A 99 16.67 2.06 -13.51
C GLY A 99 15.41 2.09 -12.66
N ARG A 100 15.61 2.23 -11.34
CA ARG A 100 14.54 2.26 -10.33
C ARG A 100 13.60 3.45 -10.49
N CYS A 101 14.13 4.63 -10.84
CA CYS A 101 13.32 5.83 -11.07
C CYS A 101 12.39 5.71 -12.30
N LEU A 102 12.84 5.02 -13.36
CA LEU A 102 11.99 4.76 -14.53
C LEU A 102 10.86 3.79 -14.18
N SER A 103 11.19 2.70 -13.47
CA SER A 103 10.19 1.75 -13.00
C SER A 103 9.13 2.41 -12.11
N LEU A 104 9.54 3.30 -11.21
CA LEU A 104 8.62 4.05 -10.34
C LEU A 104 7.66 4.94 -11.15
N LYS A 105 8.16 5.64 -12.18
CA LYS A 105 7.32 6.47 -13.06
C LYS A 105 6.31 5.64 -13.83
N LEU A 106 6.72 4.49 -14.37
CA LEU A 106 5.82 3.59 -15.11
C LEU A 106 4.73 3.02 -14.21
N ALA A 107 5.08 2.64 -12.97
CA ALA A 107 4.11 2.18 -11.98
C ALA A 107 3.08 3.25 -11.63
N LEU A 108 3.54 4.47 -11.33
CA LEU A 108 2.65 5.61 -11.04
C LEU A 108 1.77 5.97 -12.25
N LEU A 109 2.29 5.90 -13.47
CA LEU A 109 1.53 6.14 -14.69
C LEU A 109 0.47 5.05 -14.92
N GLY A 110 0.79 3.78 -14.61
CA GLY A 110 -0.16 2.68 -14.68
C GLY A 110 -1.36 2.89 -13.75
N VAL A 111 -1.09 3.24 -12.48
CA VAL A 111 -2.13 3.57 -11.49
C VAL A 111 -2.93 4.81 -11.92
N LEU A 112 -2.27 5.85 -12.43
CA LEU A 112 -2.96 7.04 -12.94
C LEU A 112 -3.94 6.69 -14.08
N CYS A 113 -3.52 5.82 -15.01
CA CYS A 113 -4.37 5.38 -16.11
C CYS A 113 -5.54 4.51 -15.63
N GLU A 114 -5.31 3.61 -14.66
CA GLU A 114 -6.36 2.77 -14.04
C GLU A 114 -7.46 3.63 -13.40
N GLU A 115 -7.06 4.63 -12.61
CA GLU A 115 -7.99 5.54 -11.96
C GLU A 115 -8.67 6.50 -12.95
N ALA A 116 -7.93 7.03 -13.93
CA ALA A 116 -8.50 7.88 -14.97
C ALA A 116 -9.51 7.12 -15.84
N TRP A 117 -9.26 5.85 -16.15
CA TRP A 117 -10.19 4.99 -16.87
C TRP A 117 -11.48 4.80 -16.06
N SER A 118 -11.35 4.45 -14.78
CA SER A 118 -12.50 4.28 -13.88
C SER A 118 -13.33 5.57 -13.78
N CYS A 119 -12.66 6.71 -13.64
CA CYS A 119 -13.30 8.03 -13.61
C CYS A 119 -14.05 8.34 -14.92
N LEU A 120 -13.43 8.08 -16.08
CA LEU A 120 -14.01 8.30 -17.39
C LEU A 120 -15.25 7.43 -17.64
N ILE A 121 -15.19 6.14 -17.29
CA ILE A 121 -16.34 5.24 -17.44
C ILE A 121 -17.51 5.68 -16.55
N CYS A 122 -17.23 6.13 -15.32
CA CYS A 122 -18.26 6.69 -14.45
C CYS A 122 -18.83 8.01 -14.99
N TRP A 123 -18.02 8.85 -15.63
CA TRP A 123 -18.49 10.11 -16.21
C TRP A 123 -19.45 9.87 -17.38
N PHE A 124 -19.19 8.84 -18.19
CA PHE A 124 -20.04 8.44 -19.32
C PHE A 124 -21.02 7.31 -18.97
N SER A 125 -21.45 7.22 -17.70
CA SER A 125 -22.30 6.12 -17.20
C SER A 125 -23.63 5.99 -17.92
N ASP A 126 -24.13 7.07 -18.52
CA ASP A 126 -25.39 7.07 -19.27
C ASP A 126 -25.30 6.27 -20.58
N SER A 127 -24.09 6.20 -21.17
CA SER A 127 -23.86 5.52 -22.46
C SER A 127 -23.11 4.19 -22.31
N ALA A 128 -22.26 4.07 -21.29
CA ALA A 128 -21.38 2.91 -21.11
C ALA A 128 -21.81 2.04 -19.91
N PRO A 129 -21.76 0.69 -20.01
CA PRO A 129 -22.01 -0.17 -18.86
C PRO A 129 -20.90 -0.05 -17.82
N ILE A 130 -21.27 0.13 -16.55
CA ILE A 130 -20.33 0.25 -15.41
C ILE A 130 -19.33 -0.92 -15.30
N ARG A 131 -19.66 -2.11 -15.84
CA ARG A 131 -18.78 -3.29 -15.83
C ARG A 131 -17.47 -3.08 -16.60
N LEU A 132 -17.36 -2.09 -17.48
CA LEU A 132 -16.11 -1.75 -18.19
C LEU A 132 -15.00 -1.27 -17.27
N ILE A 133 -15.34 -0.87 -16.04
CA ILE A 133 -14.38 -0.57 -14.97
C ILE A 133 -13.50 -1.79 -14.66
N LEU A 134 -13.99 -3.01 -14.87
CA LEU A 134 -13.21 -4.24 -14.63
C LEU A 134 -12.01 -4.38 -15.57
N LEU A 135 -11.91 -3.57 -16.64
CA LEU A 135 -10.71 -3.50 -17.47
C LEU A 135 -9.63 -2.59 -16.89
N ALA A 136 -9.93 -1.79 -15.86
CA ALA A 136 -8.99 -0.81 -15.30
C ALA A 136 -7.66 -1.44 -14.82
N PRO A 137 -7.63 -2.61 -14.16
CA PRO A 137 -6.39 -3.24 -13.71
C PRO A 137 -5.42 -3.62 -14.85
N LEU A 138 -5.88 -3.69 -16.10
CA LEU A 138 -5.00 -3.92 -17.25
C LEU A 138 -4.01 -2.77 -17.46
N PHE A 139 -4.35 -1.54 -17.04
CA PHE A 139 -3.46 -0.40 -17.15
C PHE A 139 -2.32 -0.48 -16.12
N GLU A 140 -2.54 -1.09 -14.96
CA GLU A 140 -1.50 -1.28 -13.95
C GLU A 140 -0.42 -2.30 -14.36
N VAL A 141 -0.74 -3.21 -15.28
CA VAL A 141 0.23 -4.17 -15.86
C VAL A 141 1.45 -3.45 -16.47
N ILE A 142 1.27 -2.22 -16.97
CA ILE A 142 2.31 -1.37 -17.56
C ILE A 142 3.40 -0.98 -16.54
N GLY A 143 3.16 -1.11 -15.24
CA GLY A 143 4.16 -0.81 -14.22
C GLY A 143 4.14 -1.70 -12.98
N GLY A 144 3.39 -2.81 -13.01
CA GLY A 144 3.33 -3.81 -11.93
C GLY A 144 2.49 -3.40 -10.72
N GLY A 145 1.65 -2.39 -10.88
CA GLY A 145 0.69 -1.93 -9.87
C GLY A 145 1.29 -1.25 -8.62
N PRO A 146 0.46 -0.99 -7.61
CA PRO A 146 0.83 -0.25 -6.40
C PRO A 146 1.96 -0.89 -5.57
N ALA A 147 2.05 -2.23 -5.58
CA ALA A 147 3.08 -2.96 -4.84
C ALA A 147 4.51 -2.61 -5.31
N ILE A 148 4.70 -2.37 -6.62
CA ILE A 148 5.98 -1.90 -7.16
C ILE A 148 6.33 -0.51 -6.65
N ILE A 149 5.35 0.39 -6.55
CA ILE A 149 5.56 1.76 -6.07
C ILE A 149 6.15 1.73 -4.65
N SER A 150 5.49 1.00 -3.74
CA SER A 150 5.96 0.85 -2.36
C SER A 150 7.37 0.22 -2.29
N THR A 151 7.59 -0.85 -3.04
CA THR A 151 8.88 -1.57 -3.07
C THR A 151 10.01 -0.67 -3.56
N ILE A 152 9.81 0.02 -4.69
CA ILE A 152 10.83 0.87 -5.29
C ILE A 152 11.10 2.11 -4.43
N ILE A 153 10.10 2.67 -3.75
CA ILE A 153 10.31 3.76 -2.79
C ILE A 153 11.26 3.34 -1.66
N HIS A 154 11.06 2.14 -1.09
CA HIS A 154 11.95 1.63 -0.04
C HIS A 154 13.36 1.32 -0.57
N LEU A 155 13.47 0.78 -1.79
CA LEU A 155 14.76 0.53 -2.42
C LEU A 155 15.54 1.82 -2.70
N LEU A 156 14.89 2.84 -3.24
CA LEU A 156 15.49 4.15 -3.47
C LEU A 156 15.89 4.84 -2.16
N ALA A 157 15.06 4.71 -1.11
CA ALA A 157 15.40 5.22 0.21
C ALA A 157 16.66 4.52 0.76
N ALA A 158 16.74 3.19 0.63
CA ALA A 158 17.89 2.42 1.09
C ALA A 158 19.20 2.82 0.41
N GLU A 159 19.18 3.14 -0.88
CA GLU A 159 20.36 3.59 -1.64
C GLU A 159 20.91 4.94 -1.17
N VAL A 160 20.04 5.83 -0.70
CA VAL A 160 20.40 7.21 -0.36
C VAL A 160 20.77 7.34 1.13
N THR A 161 20.38 6.37 1.95
CA THR A 161 20.60 6.34 3.40
C THR A 161 21.83 5.54 3.81
N THR A 162 22.43 5.91 4.94
CA THR A 162 23.49 5.12 5.60
C THR A 162 22.86 4.04 6.49
N ALA A 163 23.65 3.02 6.88
CA ALA A 163 23.18 1.96 7.79
C ALA A 163 22.56 2.49 9.09
N GLU A 164 23.07 3.61 9.61
CA GLU A 164 22.60 4.26 10.83
C GLU A 164 21.25 5.01 10.64
N THR A 165 21.02 5.58 9.46
CA THR A 165 19.86 6.44 9.18
C THR A 165 18.73 5.74 8.43
N ARG A 166 19.00 4.53 7.90
CA ARG A 166 18.05 3.75 7.09
C ARG A 166 16.76 3.44 7.83
N THR A 167 16.85 2.93 9.05
CA THR A 167 15.67 2.54 9.84
C THR A 167 14.79 3.74 10.16
N SER A 168 15.40 4.88 10.50
CA SER A 168 14.69 6.14 10.72
C SER A 168 13.99 6.64 9.45
N THR A 169 14.64 6.51 8.30
CA THR A 169 14.06 6.88 7.00
C THR A 169 12.85 6.04 6.64
N PHE A 170 12.92 4.72 6.79
CA PHE A 170 11.77 3.84 6.58
C PHE A 170 10.61 4.17 7.52
N PHE A 171 10.92 4.47 8.78
CA PHE A 171 9.93 4.91 9.75
C PHE A 171 9.25 6.22 9.30
N VAL A 172 10.00 7.19 8.79
CA VAL A 172 9.45 8.46 8.27
C VAL A 172 8.55 8.22 7.06
N ILE A 173 8.95 7.36 6.11
CA ILE A 173 8.13 7.02 4.94
C ILE A 173 6.78 6.45 5.38
N ARG A 174 6.80 5.50 6.32
CA ARG A 174 5.57 4.89 6.85
C ARG A 174 4.71 5.90 7.62
N ALA A 175 5.32 6.72 8.47
CA ALA A 175 4.60 7.75 9.21
C ALA A 175 3.93 8.77 8.27
N MET A 176 4.61 9.16 7.18
CA MET A 176 4.03 10.02 6.16
C MET A 176 2.89 9.37 5.39
N ALA A 177 2.98 8.07 5.09
CA ALA A 177 1.89 7.34 4.43
C ALA A 177 0.60 7.36 5.28
N ILE A 178 0.72 7.10 6.58
CA ILE A 178 -0.41 7.15 7.53
C ILE A 178 -0.94 8.59 7.64
N ALA A 179 -0.05 9.58 7.79
CA ALA A 179 -0.46 10.98 7.85
C ALA A 179 -1.19 11.44 6.57
N ALA A 180 -0.72 10.99 5.40
CA ALA A 180 -1.36 11.24 4.11
C ALA A 180 -2.74 10.57 4.03
N ALA A 181 -2.88 9.33 4.50
CA ALA A 181 -4.16 8.61 4.54
C ALA A 181 -5.19 9.32 5.42
N ILE A 182 -4.81 9.71 6.65
CA ILE A 182 -5.67 10.49 7.55
C ILE A 182 -6.12 11.78 6.87
N LEU A 183 -5.17 12.58 6.36
CA LEU A 183 -5.47 13.84 5.69
C LEU A 183 -6.39 13.62 4.48
N ALA A 184 -6.12 12.60 3.67
CA ALA A 184 -6.90 12.24 2.50
C ALA A 184 -8.36 11.94 2.86
N GLN A 185 -8.60 11.12 3.89
CA GLN A 185 -9.95 10.72 4.28
C GLN A 185 -10.74 11.90 4.87
N LEU A 186 -10.09 12.76 5.67
CA LEU A 186 -10.67 14.00 6.20
C LEU A 186 -11.06 14.97 5.08
N VAL A 187 -10.13 15.23 4.15
CA VAL A 187 -10.38 16.11 3.00
C VAL A 187 -11.48 15.51 2.12
N SER A 188 -11.43 14.21 1.84
CA SER A 188 -12.43 13.51 1.05
C SER A 188 -13.83 13.63 1.66
N SER A 189 -13.98 13.33 2.95
CA SER A 189 -15.25 13.46 3.66
C SER A 189 -15.82 14.87 3.59
N PHE A 190 -14.99 15.90 3.79
CA PHE A 190 -15.42 17.29 3.70
C PHE A 190 -15.84 17.67 2.27
N LEU A 191 -15.04 17.34 1.26
CA LEU A 191 -15.34 17.66 -0.14
C LEU A 191 -16.58 16.92 -0.67
N MET A 192 -16.82 15.68 -0.23
CA MET A 192 -17.99 14.88 -0.60
C MET A 192 -19.31 15.55 -0.18
N THR A 193 -19.33 16.37 0.88
CA THR A 193 -20.52 17.15 1.28
C THR A 193 -20.92 18.20 0.24
N ARG A 194 -19.97 18.69 -0.56
CA ARG A 194 -20.21 19.67 -1.61
C ARG A 194 -20.41 19.01 -2.96
N ASN A 195 -19.45 18.19 -3.39
CA ASN A 195 -19.50 17.50 -4.67
C ASN A 195 -18.59 16.27 -4.64
N VAL A 196 -19.15 15.10 -4.96
CA VAL A 196 -18.46 13.80 -4.89
C VAL A 196 -17.36 13.64 -5.95
N TRP A 197 -17.40 14.40 -7.06
CA TRP A 197 -16.39 14.34 -8.11
C TRP A 197 -15.11 15.10 -7.78
N VAL A 198 -15.20 16.15 -6.97
CA VAL A 198 -14.05 17.01 -6.62
C VAL A 198 -12.93 16.24 -5.92
N PRO A 199 -13.20 15.41 -4.87
CA PRO A 199 -12.14 14.62 -4.25
C PRO A 199 -11.48 13.62 -5.21
N TRP A 200 -12.24 13.04 -6.15
CA TRP A 200 -11.67 12.08 -7.11
C TRP A 200 -10.73 12.77 -8.10
N LEU A 201 -11.15 13.91 -8.66
CA LEU A 201 -10.29 14.72 -9.54
C LEU A 201 -9.05 15.25 -8.80
N LEU A 202 -9.19 15.60 -7.51
CA LEU A 202 -8.07 15.99 -6.68
C LEU A 202 -7.09 14.82 -6.46
N GLY A 203 -7.59 13.60 -6.25
CA GLY A 203 -6.78 12.39 -6.16
C GLY A 203 -5.98 12.12 -7.44
N LEU A 204 -6.64 12.17 -8.59
CA LEU A 204 -5.98 12.06 -9.90
C LEU A 204 -4.89 13.12 -10.10
N LEU A 205 -5.14 14.36 -9.68
CA LEU A 205 -4.15 15.44 -9.74
C LEU A 205 -2.95 15.14 -8.83
N CYS A 206 -3.17 14.64 -7.61
CA CYS A 206 -2.10 14.25 -6.70
C CYS A 206 -1.23 13.13 -7.27
N ILE A 207 -1.83 12.10 -7.87
CA ILE A 207 -1.10 11.00 -8.52
C ILE A 207 -0.34 11.52 -9.76
N LEU A 208 -0.94 12.42 -10.54
CA LEU A 208 -0.23 13.04 -11.67
C LEU A 208 1.00 13.83 -11.19
N LEU A 209 0.86 14.61 -10.11
CA LEU A 209 1.98 15.35 -9.53
C LEU A 209 3.05 14.43 -8.96
N SER A 210 2.70 13.27 -8.42
CA SER A 210 3.68 12.30 -7.92
C SER A 210 4.56 11.73 -9.04
N VAL A 211 4.00 11.48 -10.24
CA VAL A 211 4.77 11.08 -11.44
C VAL A 211 5.86 12.11 -11.77
N PHE A 212 5.53 13.40 -11.68
CA PHE A 212 6.49 14.49 -11.93
C PHE A 212 7.47 14.72 -10.78
N ALA A 213 7.07 14.41 -9.55
CA ALA A 213 7.91 14.53 -8.36
C ALA A 213 9.00 13.46 -8.28
N VAL A 214 8.88 12.35 -9.02
CA VAL A 214 9.88 11.28 -9.01
C VAL A 214 11.27 11.85 -9.33
N PRO A 215 12.28 11.59 -8.46
CA PRO A 215 13.62 12.12 -8.68
C PRO A 215 14.17 11.70 -10.04
N PHE A 216 14.74 12.66 -10.77
CA PHE A 216 15.54 12.39 -11.95
C PHE A 216 16.94 11.96 -11.48
N ALA A 217 17.12 10.66 -11.25
CA ALA A 217 18.44 10.08 -11.12
C ALA A 217 18.97 9.75 -12.54
N PRO A 218 20.18 10.17 -12.90
CA PRO A 218 20.87 9.60 -14.06
C PRO A 218 21.02 8.10 -13.84
N ASN A 219 20.67 7.31 -14.85
CA ASN A 219 20.90 5.86 -14.82
C ASN A 219 22.39 5.61 -14.55
N PRO A 220 22.77 4.83 -13.51
CA PRO A 220 24.15 4.39 -13.33
C PRO A 220 24.45 3.24 -14.30
N SER A 221 24.27 3.48 -15.59
CA SER A 221 24.69 2.56 -16.63
C SER A 221 25.50 3.36 -17.63
N THR A 222 26.81 3.07 -17.64
CA THR A 222 27.82 3.54 -18.59
C THR A 222 28.61 4.78 -18.15
N GLU A 223 29.53 4.63 -17.19
CA GLU A 223 30.78 5.42 -17.15
C GLU A 223 31.88 4.62 -16.43
N ASP A 224 32.79 4.11 -17.26
CA ASP A 224 34.19 3.73 -17.07
C ASP A 224 34.68 2.82 -15.94
N SER A 225 34.97 1.59 -16.39
CA SER A 225 36.10 0.74 -16.00
C SER A 225 37.47 1.39 -16.33
N LEU A 226 38.08 2.08 -15.37
CA LEU A 226 39.52 2.44 -15.31
C LEU A 226 39.80 2.70 -13.81
N ASP A 227 40.78 2.18 -13.08
CA ASP A 227 42.00 1.40 -13.30
C ASP A 227 42.32 0.79 -11.92
N GLU A 228 42.55 -0.53 -11.79
CA GLU A 228 43.37 -1.04 -10.67
C GLU A 228 44.00 -2.39 -11.00
N ASN A 229 45.00 -2.36 -11.88
CA ASN A 229 46.02 -3.41 -11.94
C ASN A 229 47.27 -2.88 -11.23
N THR A 230 47.36 -2.98 -9.89
CA THR A 230 48.68 -3.02 -9.23
C THR A 230 48.65 -3.66 -7.84
N VAL A 231 49.32 -4.81 -7.78
CA VAL A 231 50.12 -5.38 -6.66
C VAL A 231 49.39 -6.12 -5.53
N LEU A 232 49.75 -7.41 -5.46
CA LEU A 232 49.51 -8.42 -4.44
C LEU A 232 50.12 -8.06 -3.07
N ASP A 233 49.39 -8.31 -1.98
CA ASP A 233 49.92 -8.97 -0.76
C ASP A 233 48.76 -9.56 0.09
N PRO A 234 48.87 -10.77 0.70
CA PRO A 234 47.78 -11.44 1.42
C PRO A 234 47.90 -11.29 2.94
N GLY A 235 46.85 -10.81 3.61
CA GLY A 235 46.77 -10.86 5.08
C GLY A 235 45.54 -10.23 5.72
N GLN A 236 44.74 -11.07 6.39
CA GLN A 236 43.79 -10.80 7.50
C GLN A 236 42.33 -10.36 7.23
N HIS A 237 41.44 -11.34 7.46
CA HIS A 237 40.19 -11.32 8.22
C HIS A 237 39.00 -10.38 7.88
N SER A 238 37.91 -11.05 7.49
CA SER A 238 36.51 -10.85 7.94
C SER A 238 35.65 -9.75 7.30
N ALA A 239 34.80 -10.14 6.34
CA ALA A 239 33.34 -9.91 6.37
C ALA A 239 32.68 -10.62 5.17
N HIS A 240 31.74 -11.51 5.46
CA HIS A 240 30.98 -12.29 4.49
C HIS A 240 29.99 -11.36 3.75
N GLY A 241 30.36 -10.91 2.55
CA GLY A 241 29.49 -10.24 1.59
C GLY A 241 29.13 -11.21 0.46
N MET A 242 27.83 -11.37 0.22
CA MET A 242 27.23 -12.33 -0.71
C MET A 242 27.76 -12.14 -2.15
N GLY A 243 28.09 -13.26 -2.79
CA GLY A 243 29.04 -13.34 -3.91
C GLY A 243 28.63 -12.67 -5.21
N THR A 244 29.61 -12.01 -5.82
CA THR A 244 29.68 -11.71 -7.25
C THR A 244 30.56 -12.76 -7.93
N VAL A 245 29.98 -13.56 -8.84
CA VAL A 245 30.75 -14.52 -9.65
C VAL A 245 30.94 -13.96 -11.06
N ASN A 246 32.20 -14.00 -11.50
CA ASN A 246 32.74 -13.52 -12.78
C ASN A 246 31.98 -14.04 -14.01
N GLN A 247 31.85 -13.15 -15.00
CA GLN A 247 31.34 -13.45 -16.33
C GLN A 247 32.51 -13.46 -17.33
N ASP A 248 32.87 -14.64 -17.84
CA ASP A 248 33.77 -14.78 -18.99
C ASP A 248 33.07 -14.38 -20.30
N ASN A 249 33.85 -13.74 -21.16
CA ASN A 249 33.46 -13.10 -22.42
C ASN A 249 32.96 -14.09 -23.50
N GLY A 250 31.89 -13.73 -24.22
CA GLY A 250 31.64 -14.26 -25.56
C GLY A 250 30.20 -14.24 -26.09
N SER A 251 29.98 -13.38 -27.09
CA SER A 251 29.00 -13.50 -28.19
C SER A 251 27.50 -13.21 -27.93
N LEU A 252 26.94 -12.46 -28.89
CA LEU A 252 25.60 -11.85 -28.97
C LEU A 252 24.39 -12.83 -28.97
N GLY A 253 24.60 -14.13 -28.74
CA GLY A 253 23.54 -15.15 -28.64
C GLY A 253 22.99 -15.37 -27.22
N ASN A 254 23.63 -14.81 -26.18
CA ASN A 254 23.41 -15.20 -24.77
C ASN A 254 22.39 -14.38 -23.96
N LYS A 255 21.65 -13.43 -24.58
CA LYS A 255 20.73 -12.56 -23.84
C LYS A 255 19.49 -13.27 -23.27
N HIS A 256 18.99 -14.32 -23.94
CA HIS A 256 17.90 -15.17 -23.43
C HIS A 256 18.38 -16.17 -22.37
N ALA A 257 19.60 -16.69 -22.53
CA ALA A 257 20.23 -17.61 -21.57
C ALA A 257 20.46 -16.94 -20.20
N SER A 258 20.75 -15.63 -20.18
CA SER A 258 20.94 -14.85 -18.94
C SER A 258 19.66 -14.58 -18.13
N ILE A 259 18.48 -14.55 -18.77
CA ILE A 259 17.21 -14.35 -18.06
C ILE A 259 16.72 -15.69 -17.52
N GLN A 260 16.82 -16.76 -18.30
CA GLN A 260 16.53 -18.11 -17.84
C GLN A 260 17.43 -18.52 -16.67
N SER A 261 18.74 -18.25 -16.72
CA SER A 261 19.64 -18.58 -15.60
C SER A 261 19.30 -17.82 -14.31
N ARG A 262 18.87 -16.56 -14.41
CA ARG A 262 18.39 -15.78 -13.26
C ARG A 262 17.04 -16.28 -12.73
N LEU A 263 16.14 -16.70 -13.61
CA LEU A 263 14.83 -17.25 -13.22
C LEU A 263 14.99 -18.61 -12.54
N VAL A 264 15.90 -19.45 -13.04
CA VAL A 264 16.29 -20.72 -12.39
C VAL A 264 16.89 -20.46 -11.01
N LEU A 265 17.78 -19.47 -10.90
CA LEU A 265 18.39 -19.10 -9.62
C LEU A 265 17.38 -18.55 -8.61
N VAL A 266 16.39 -17.76 -9.05
CA VAL A 266 15.27 -17.31 -8.20
C VAL A 266 14.42 -18.50 -7.76
N VAL A 267 14.12 -19.45 -8.65
CA VAL A 267 13.36 -20.67 -8.31
C VAL A 267 14.12 -21.54 -7.32
N GLU A 268 15.45 -21.65 -7.47
CA GLU A 268 16.30 -22.42 -6.57
C GLU A 268 16.36 -21.77 -5.17
N GLN A 269 16.50 -20.44 -5.10
CA GLN A 269 16.40 -19.68 -3.86
C GLN A 269 15.01 -19.75 -3.22
N LEU A 270 13.94 -19.74 -4.03
CA LEU A 270 12.57 -19.92 -3.54
C LEU A 270 12.38 -21.33 -2.97
N HIS A 271 12.95 -22.34 -3.62
CA HIS A 271 12.86 -23.72 -3.19
C HIS A 271 13.67 -23.98 -1.90
N GLU A 272 14.85 -23.38 -1.77
CA GLU A 272 15.63 -23.41 -0.53
C GLU A 272 14.92 -22.66 0.60
N GLY A 273 14.39 -21.46 0.32
CA GLY A 273 13.57 -20.71 1.26
C GLY A 273 12.32 -21.47 1.69
N ALA A 274 11.60 -22.08 0.73
CA ALA A 274 10.44 -22.91 1.00
C ALA A 274 10.82 -24.13 1.85
N ARG A 275 11.95 -24.79 1.57
CA ARG A 275 12.43 -25.92 2.39
C ARG A 275 12.70 -25.51 3.83
N VAL A 276 13.29 -24.33 4.06
CA VAL A 276 13.54 -23.78 5.41
C VAL A 276 12.24 -23.42 6.13
N VAL A 277 11.27 -22.86 5.40
CA VAL A 277 9.94 -22.50 5.94
C VAL A 277 9.13 -23.75 6.29
N TYR A 278 9.03 -24.72 5.38
CA TYR A 278 8.34 -26.00 5.62
C TYR A 278 9.03 -26.85 6.70
N GLY A 279 10.35 -26.69 6.87
CA GLY A 279 11.09 -27.35 7.96
C GLY A 279 10.76 -26.82 9.36
N ASN A 280 10.19 -25.61 9.46
CA ASN A 280 9.90 -24.95 10.73
C ASN A 280 8.42 -24.57 10.84
N PHE A 281 7.66 -25.36 11.59
CA PHE A 281 6.23 -25.12 11.82
C PHE A 281 5.95 -23.71 12.36
N SER A 282 6.77 -23.20 13.28
CA SER A 282 6.63 -21.84 13.82
C SER A 282 6.78 -20.74 12.76
N LEU A 283 7.70 -20.90 11.80
CA LEU A 283 7.86 -19.94 10.70
C LEU A 283 6.69 -20.02 9.72
N THR A 284 6.21 -21.22 9.42
CA THR A 284 5.02 -21.42 8.58
C THR A 284 3.79 -20.76 9.20
N VAL A 285 3.57 -20.96 10.50
CA VAL A 285 2.45 -20.33 11.23
C VAL A 285 2.60 -18.81 11.24
N LEU A 286 3.80 -18.28 11.48
CA LEU A 286 4.04 -16.85 11.48
C LEU A 286 3.74 -16.23 10.10
N LEU A 287 4.30 -16.79 9.03
CA LEU A 287 4.05 -16.35 7.65
C LEU A 287 2.57 -16.44 7.27
N ALA A 288 1.89 -17.53 7.62
CA ALA A 288 0.48 -17.70 7.36
C ALA A 288 -0.36 -16.65 8.09
N MET A 289 -0.05 -16.37 9.36
CA MET A 289 -0.74 -15.35 10.15
C MET A 289 -0.48 -13.94 9.62
N SER A 290 0.75 -13.60 9.24
CA SER A 290 1.06 -12.30 8.63
C SER A 290 0.34 -12.12 7.30
N PHE A 291 0.33 -13.14 6.43
CA PHE A 291 -0.38 -13.11 5.16
C PHE A 291 -1.90 -12.95 5.34
N LEU A 292 -2.50 -13.71 6.25
CA LEU A 292 -3.93 -13.57 6.56
C LEU A 292 -4.26 -12.22 7.19
N GLY A 293 -3.36 -11.68 8.02
CA GLY A 293 -3.49 -10.36 8.62
C GLY A 293 -3.54 -9.26 7.56
N GLU A 294 -2.59 -9.29 6.62
CA GLU A 294 -2.49 -8.28 5.55
C GLU A 294 -3.69 -8.36 4.59
N LEU A 295 -4.12 -9.57 4.23
CA LEU A 295 -5.37 -9.78 3.47
C LEU A 295 -6.62 -9.22 4.19
N CYS A 296 -6.65 -9.34 5.52
CA CYS A 296 -7.74 -8.81 6.33
C CYS A 296 -7.73 -7.28 6.31
N GLU A 297 -6.57 -6.65 6.55
CA GLU A 297 -6.41 -5.19 6.58
C GLU A 297 -6.86 -4.54 5.25
N ASP A 298 -6.41 -5.08 4.11
CA ASP A 298 -6.73 -4.58 2.77
C ASP A 298 -8.22 -4.69 2.39
N SER A 299 -8.88 -5.77 2.83
CA SER A 299 -10.28 -6.03 2.53
C SER A 299 -11.22 -5.28 3.47
N LEU A 300 -10.79 -5.02 4.70
CA LEU A 300 -11.62 -4.47 5.76
C LEU A 300 -12.06 -3.04 5.49
N ALA A 301 -11.19 -2.19 4.90
CA ALA A 301 -11.54 -0.82 4.55
C ALA A 301 -12.82 -0.72 3.71
N MET A 302 -12.90 -1.56 2.68
CA MET A 302 -14.07 -1.61 1.80
C MET A 302 -15.27 -2.25 2.49
N ILE A 303 -15.07 -3.40 3.14
CA ILE A 303 -16.17 -4.15 3.77
C ILE A 303 -16.82 -3.31 4.87
N LEU A 304 -16.01 -2.62 5.68
CA LEU A 304 -16.49 -1.79 6.77
C LEU A 304 -17.24 -0.56 6.26
N LEU A 305 -16.72 0.08 5.20
CA LEU A 305 -17.38 1.21 4.55
C LEU A 305 -18.77 0.80 4.03
N LEU A 306 -18.88 -0.36 3.36
CA LEU A 306 -20.15 -0.93 2.89
C LEU A 306 -21.06 -1.34 4.06
N TYR A 307 -20.49 -1.97 5.09
CA TYR A 307 -21.22 -2.42 6.27
C TYR A 307 -21.86 -1.26 7.02
N ILE A 308 -21.11 -0.21 7.35
CA ILE A 308 -21.60 0.97 8.05
C ILE A 308 -22.71 1.64 7.24
N SER A 309 -22.48 1.81 5.94
CA SER A 309 -23.45 2.47 5.06
C SER A 309 -24.75 1.69 4.93
N LYS A 310 -24.69 0.36 4.83
CA LYS A 310 -25.87 -0.52 4.75
C LYS A 310 -26.58 -0.70 6.09
N ARG A 311 -25.83 -0.84 7.19
CA ARG A 311 -26.37 -1.16 8.52
C ARG A 311 -26.97 0.06 9.21
N TYR A 312 -26.30 1.20 9.13
CA TYR A 312 -26.69 2.43 9.83
C TYR A 312 -27.32 3.48 8.90
N SER A 313 -27.49 3.17 7.62
CA SER A 313 -27.93 4.11 6.57
C SER A 313 -27.08 5.39 6.51
N TRP A 314 -25.80 5.29 6.93
CA TRP A 314 -24.86 6.40 6.92
C TRP A 314 -24.40 6.74 5.50
N GLU A 315 -24.18 8.02 5.27
CA GLU A 315 -23.53 8.49 4.06
C GLU A 315 -22.07 8.00 4.01
N PHE A 316 -21.56 7.70 2.81
CA PHE A 316 -20.17 7.29 2.65
C PHE A 316 -19.18 8.33 3.20
N ALA A 317 -19.52 9.62 3.16
CA ALA A 317 -18.72 10.68 3.77
C ALA A 317 -18.59 10.53 5.29
N GLN A 318 -19.68 10.16 5.98
CA GLN A 318 -19.69 9.97 7.44
C GLN A 318 -18.92 8.70 7.83
N ALA A 319 -19.08 7.62 7.06
CA ALA A 319 -18.33 6.39 7.26
C ALA A 319 -16.83 6.61 7.03
N ASN A 320 -16.45 7.40 6.01
CA ASN A 320 -15.06 7.76 5.74
C ASN A 320 -14.46 8.66 6.83
N PHE A 321 -15.26 9.53 7.46
CA PHE A 321 -14.83 10.29 8.63
C PHE A 321 -14.56 9.39 9.85
N LEU A 322 -15.42 8.39 10.08
CA LEU A 322 -15.21 7.42 11.15
C LEU A 322 -13.94 6.59 10.92
N TRP A 323 -13.64 6.26 9.66
CA TRP A 323 -12.40 5.61 9.27
C TRP A 323 -11.17 6.49 9.57
N ALA A 324 -11.21 7.78 9.20
CA ALA A 324 -10.15 8.74 9.55
C ALA A 324 -9.91 8.87 11.06
N LEU A 325 -10.98 8.80 11.87
CA LEU A 325 -10.87 8.79 13.31
C LEU A 325 -10.17 7.52 13.83
N GLY A 326 -10.46 6.36 13.24
CA GLY A 326 -9.78 5.10 13.55
C GLY A 326 -8.27 5.17 13.30
N GLU A 327 -7.88 5.61 12.11
CA GLU A 327 -6.48 5.82 11.70
C GLU A 327 -5.76 6.83 12.61
N ALA A 328 -6.42 7.92 12.98
CA ALA A 328 -5.85 8.92 13.88
C ALA A 328 -5.60 8.34 15.28
N VAL A 329 -6.52 7.54 15.81
CA VAL A 329 -6.32 6.87 17.09
C VAL A 329 -5.18 5.86 16.99
N GLN A 330 -5.12 5.04 15.93
CA GLN A 330 -4.00 4.12 15.70
C GLN A 330 -2.65 4.83 15.69
N PHE A 331 -2.55 5.96 14.98
CA PHE A 331 -1.34 6.76 14.92
C PHE A 331 -0.89 7.26 16.30
N VAL A 332 -1.82 7.80 17.10
CA VAL A 332 -1.55 8.24 18.48
C VAL A 332 -1.09 7.06 19.34
N PHE A 333 -1.74 5.90 19.20
CA PHE A 333 -1.39 4.72 19.97
C PHE A 333 0.00 4.18 19.63
N LEU A 334 0.34 4.07 18.35
CA LEU A 334 1.64 3.57 17.89
C LEU A 334 2.80 4.46 18.34
N ILE A 335 2.62 5.79 18.26
CA ILE A 335 3.71 6.74 18.55
C ILE A 335 3.83 7.06 20.05
N ILE A 336 2.72 7.13 20.77
CA ILE A 336 2.71 7.60 22.17
C ILE A 336 2.50 6.44 23.14
N LEU A 337 1.43 5.66 22.97
CA LEU A 337 1.08 4.63 23.96
C LEU A 337 2.00 3.41 23.90
N LEU A 338 2.31 2.88 22.72
CA LEU A 338 3.12 1.68 22.58
C LEU A 338 4.53 1.83 23.23
N PRO A 339 5.31 2.90 22.98
CA PRO A 339 6.59 3.08 23.66
C PRO A 339 6.43 3.33 25.16
N GLN A 340 5.36 4.00 25.62
CA GLN A 340 5.08 4.17 27.05
C GLN A 340 4.74 2.84 27.74
N ILE A 341 3.92 2.00 27.10
CA ILE A 341 3.57 0.67 27.62
C ILE A 341 4.81 -0.21 27.66
N SER A 342 5.61 -0.24 26.58
CA SER A 342 6.84 -1.02 26.52
C SER A 342 7.84 -0.59 27.61
N THR A 343 8.09 0.71 27.76
CA THR A 343 8.96 1.23 28.83
C THR A 343 8.39 0.98 30.23
N MET A 344 7.06 1.05 30.42
CA MET A 344 6.43 0.69 31.70
C MET A 344 6.61 -0.81 32.02
N LEU A 345 6.40 -1.69 31.05
CA LEU A 345 6.52 -3.14 31.21
C LEU A 345 7.96 -3.56 31.54
N LEU A 346 8.94 -2.93 30.88
CA LEU A 346 10.36 -3.18 31.11
C LEU A 346 10.85 -2.55 32.43
N ALA A 347 10.51 -1.29 32.71
CA ALA A 347 11.06 -0.54 33.84
C ALA A 347 10.32 -0.78 35.17
N ARG A 348 8.97 -0.87 35.15
CA ARG A 348 8.16 -1.03 36.37
C ARG A 348 7.92 -2.49 36.72
N LEU A 349 7.63 -3.32 35.71
CA LEU A 349 7.28 -4.74 35.91
C LEU A 349 8.49 -5.68 35.80
N ARG A 350 9.67 -5.16 35.45
CA ARG A 350 10.94 -5.92 35.30
C ARG A 350 10.78 -7.17 34.44
N MET A 351 9.91 -7.11 33.44
CA MET A 351 9.67 -8.22 32.52
C MET A 351 10.84 -8.34 31.53
N ASN A 352 11.15 -9.56 31.11
CA ASN A 352 12.08 -9.79 30.01
C ASN A 352 11.47 -9.26 28.69
N ALA A 353 12.30 -8.77 27.76
CA ALA A 353 11.84 -8.20 26.49
C ALA A 353 10.90 -9.17 25.74
N TYR A 354 11.26 -10.45 25.70
CA TYR A 354 10.42 -11.50 25.10
C TYR A 354 9.05 -11.63 25.77
N THR A 355 9.01 -11.64 27.11
CA THR A 355 7.74 -11.75 27.84
C THR A 355 6.89 -10.48 27.73
N ALA A 356 7.54 -9.32 27.61
CA ALA A 356 6.88 -8.05 27.42
C ALA A 356 6.17 -8.03 26.05
N ASP A 357 6.88 -8.36 24.98
CA ASP A 357 6.34 -8.40 23.62
C ASP A 357 5.24 -9.48 23.48
N PHE A 358 5.42 -10.65 24.09
CA PHE A 358 4.40 -11.70 24.12
C PHE A 358 3.11 -11.27 24.84
N THR A 359 3.25 -10.58 25.99
CA THR A 359 2.09 -10.08 26.75
C THR A 359 1.36 -8.98 25.99
N ILE A 360 2.13 -8.07 25.38
CA ILE A 360 1.59 -7.03 24.50
C ILE A 360 0.82 -7.70 23.36
N SER A 361 1.40 -8.71 22.71
CA SER A 361 0.75 -9.43 21.60
C SER A 361 -0.54 -10.14 22.01
N ILE A 362 -0.61 -10.77 23.18
CA ILE A 362 -1.85 -11.39 23.68
C ILE A 362 -2.91 -10.33 24.01
N ALA A 363 -2.53 -9.27 24.72
CA ALA A 363 -3.44 -8.18 25.04
C ALA A 363 -3.98 -7.53 23.75
N SER A 364 -3.12 -7.42 22.75
CA SER A 364 -3.44 -6.92 21.42
C SER A 364 -4.49 -7.77 20.71
N ALA A 365 -4.25 -9.08 20.62
CA ALA A 365 -5.16 -10.02 19.98
C ALA A 365 -6.51 -10.09 20.68
N THR A 366 -6.55 -10.00 22.02
CA THR A 366 -7.81 -10.01 22.77
C THR A 366 -8.63 -8.75 22.54
N ILE A 367 -7.99 -7.57 22.50
CA ILE A 367 -8.66 -6.30 22.18
C ILE A 367 -9.14 -6.28 20.72
N LEU A 368 -8.35 -6.80 19.78
CA LEU A 368 -8.75 -6.96 18.38
C LEU A 368 -9.99 -7.85 18.24
N CYS A 369 -10.01 -9.00 18.90
CA CYS A 369 -11.17 -9.90 18.93
C CYS A 369 -12.41 -9.20 19.53
N LEU A 370 -12.23 -8.47 20.63
CA LEU A 370 -13.31 -7.73 21.27
C LEU A 370 -13.84 -6.60 20.36
N GLY A 371 -12.96 -5.83 19.73
CA GLY A 371 -13.31 -4.76 18.79
C GLY A 371 -14.07 -5.30 17.57
N SER A 372 -13.57 -6.39 16.97
CA SER A 372 -14.22 -7.11 15.87
C SER A 372 -15.62 -7.61 16.26
N PHE A 373 -15.73 -8.19 17.46
CA PHE A 373 -17.00 -8.68 17.98
C PHE A 373 -18.01 -7.54 18.21
N LEU A 374 -17.58 -6.41 18.78
CA LEU A 374 -18.43 -5.24 18.99
C LEU A 374 -18.89 -4.62 17.66
N LEU A 375 -18.01 -4.54 16.66
CA LEU A 375 -18.36 -4.09 15.30
C LEU A 375 -19.36 -5.04 14.64
N GLY A 376 -19.15 -6.35 14.76
CA GLY A 376 -20.03 -7.38 14.20
C GLY A 376 -21.41 -7.43 14.86
N LEU A 377 -21.50 -7.21 16.17
CA LEU A 377 -22.78 -7.12 16.88
C LEU A 377 -23.62 -5.94 16.36
N GLY A 378 -22.98 -4.81 16.08
CA GLY A 378 -23.59 -3.69 15.36
C GLY A 378 -24.92 -3.22 15.95
N VAL A 379 -25.07 -3.30 17.28
CA VAL A 379 -26.33 -3.03 18.00
C VAL A 379 -26.61 -1.53 18.08
N SER A 380 -25.57 -0.70 18.16
CA SER A 380 -25.71 0.76 18.22
C SER A 380 -24.50 1.48 17.62
N ILE A 381 -24.72 2.72 17.17
CA ILE A 381 -23.68 3.61 16.61
C ILE A 381 -22.52 3.83 17.60
N PRO A 382 -22.75 4.11 18.90
CA PRO A 382 -21.66 4.31 19.85
C PRO A 382 -20.79 3.06 20.03
N VAL A 383 -21.38 1.87 19.99
CA VAL A 383 -20.64 0.60 20.10
C VAL A 383 -19.74 0.37 18.89
N ALA A 384 -20.20 0.72 17.68
CA ALA A 384 -19.36 0.68 16.48
C ALA A 384 -18.22 1.69 16.51
N ILE A 385 -18.48 2.90 17.04
CA ILE A 385 -17.45 3.94 17.21
C ILE A 385 -16.38 3.51 18.23
N ILE A 386 -16.74 2.75 19.27
CA ILE A 386 -15.78 2.21 20.25
C ILE A 386 -15.02 1.00 19.69
N GLY A 387 -15.71 0.15 18.91
CA GLY A 387 -15.12 -1.03 18.28
C GLY A 387 -14.08 -0.70 17.21
N MET A 388 -14.27 0.41 16.48
CA MET A 388 -13.37 0.85 15.40
C MET A 388 -11.92 1.09 15.86
N PRO A 389 -11.64 1.97 16.83
CA PRO A 389 -10.29 2.18 17.33
C PRO A 389 -9.70 0.95 18.04
N SER A 390 -10.56 0.13 18.66
CA SER A 390 -10.16 -1.13 19.31
C SER A 390 -9.75 -2.20 18.29
N PHE A 391 -10.31 -2.17 17.08
CA PHE A 391 -9.94 -3.04 15.98
C PHE A 391 -8.58 -2.65 15.39
N TYR A 392 -8.38 -1.36 15.12
CA TYR A 392 -7.11 -0.84 14.62
C TYR A 392 -5.96 -0.86 15.60
N PHE A 393 -6.26 -1.12 16.87
CA PHE A 393 -5.30 -1.23 17.96
C PHE A 393 -4.08 -2.07 17.52
N ILE A 394 -4.24 -3.22 16.84
CA ILE A 394 -3.14 -4.07 16.36
C ILE A 394 -3.50 -4.82 15.07
N SER A 395 -3.56 -4.14 13.93
CA SER A 395 -3.30 -4.84 12.65
C SER A 395 -1.78 -4.93 12.38
N GLN A 396 -1.02 -3.96 12.90
CA GLN A 396 0.37 -3.73 12.48
C GLN A 396 1.49 -4.17 13.45
N ASN A 397 1.20 -4.74 14.63
CA ASN A 397 2.27 -5.31 15.50
C ASN A 397 2.67 -6.74 15.11
N TYR A 398 2.16 -7.27 13.99
CA TYR A 398 2.51 -8.59 13.44
C TYR A 398 3.46 -8.52 12.23
N LEU A 399 4.08 -7.36 11.99
CA LEU A 399 5.11 -7.07 11.01
C LEU A 399 6.22 -6.26 11.69
#